data_AF-A0A4R4WZX5-F1
#
_entry.id   AF-A0A4R4WZX5-F1
#
_cell.length_a   1.000
_cell.length_b   1.000
_cell.length_c   1.000
_cell.angle_alpha   90.00
_cell.angle_beta   90.00
_cell.angle_gamma   90.00
#
_symmetry.space_group_name_H-M   'P 1'
#
loop_
_entity.id
_entity.type
_entity.pdbx_description
1 polymer ?
#
loop_
_entity_poly.entity_id
_entity_poly.type
_entity_poly.pdbx_seq_one_letter_code
_entity_poly.pdbx_strand_id
1 'polypeptide(L)'
;MSGTVRDLLTWAAAQVRTMEKPLGSNKNPYAAKAGHANGQAWCATFLVAGWKVNKVPLVPGTNSAFTPTMQNGFKNAGRLFNSPRAGDVGFLFDRDLGRIAHVFFVERVEGDFVKTIEGNTNLDGSRTGIGVFRHSRRWTGGTTMIRGFGRPNYKAGGTAPPTVSTAAIVSAARKDPPGPDGATSHPAAVRIVEAALVAEGLLSPAFAKDGSFGTVTIKAYGQWQRKLGFTGADADGIPGRESLTKLGLRHGFKVVA
;
A
#
# COMPACT_ATOMS: atom_id res chain seq x y z
N MET A 1 -0.38 -4.97 16.28
CA MET A 1 0.99 -4.45 16.47
C MET A 1 1.01 -3.00 15.97
N SER A 2 1.96 -2.15 16.38
CA SER A 2 2.03 -0.75 15.96
C SER A 2 3.48 -0.36 15.70
N GLY A 3 3.71 0.52 14.74
CA GLY A 3 5.02 1.00 14.31
C GLY A 3 5.53 0.38 13.01
N THR A 4 4.72 -0.41 12.31
CA THR A 4 5.08 -1.04 11.03
C THR A 4 4.56 -0.26 9.82
N VAL A 5 5.12 -0.53 8.64
CA VAL A 5 4.62 0.01 7.36
C VAL A 5 3.16 -0.41 7.12
N ARG A 6 2.84 -1.69 7.37
CA ARG A 6 1.50 -2.25 7.14
C ARG A 6 0.45 -1.56 7.98
N ASP A 7 0.72 -1.37 9.27
CA ASP A 7 -0.23 -0.72 10.18
C ASP A 7 -0.51 0.72 9.72
N LEU A 8 0.56 1.47 9.39
CA LEU A 8 0.42 2.84 8.89
C LEU A 8 -0.41 2.90 7.59
N LEU A 9 -0.10 2.07 6.60
CA LEU A 9 -0.81 2.09 5.32
C LEU A 9 -2.25 1.59 5.46
N THR A 10 -2.52 0.66 6.37
CA THR A 10 -3.89 0.23 6.71
C THR A 10 -4.68 1.39 7.31
N TRP A 11 -4.08 2.12 8.26
CA TRP A 11 -4.69 3.31 8.85
C TRP A 11 -4.93 4.40 7.78
N ALA A 12 -3.92 4.70 6.95
CA ALA A 12 -4.00 5.72 5.92
C ALA A 12 -5.07 5.38 4.87
N ALA A 13 -5.17 4.12 4.45
CA ALA A 13 -6.20 3.66 3.53
C ALA A 13 -7.61 3.86 4.09
N ALA A 14 -7.81 3.64 5.39
CA ALA A 14 -9.07 3.90 6.07
C ALA A 14 -9.42 5.40 6.18
N GLN A 15 -8.46 6.30 5.93
CA GLN A 15 -8.70 7.75 5.95
C GLN A 15 -9.23 8.28 4.62
N VAL A 16 -9.08 7.53 3.52
CA VAL A 16 -9.51 7.95 2.17
C VAL A 16 -10.99 8.36 2.17
N ARG A 17 -11.30 9.50 1.53
CA ARG A 17 -12.60 10.22 1.55
C ARG A 17 -12.94 10.95 2.85
N THR A 18 -12.01 11.04 3.80
CA THR A 18 -12.16 11.99 4.90
C THR A 18 -12.02 13.41 4.35
N MET A 19 -13.03 14.23 4.56
CA MET A 19 -13.13 15.60 4.05
C MET A 19 -12.98 16.62 5.16
N GLU A 20 -12.53 17.82 4.80
CA GLU A 20 -12.56 18.98 5.67
C GLU A 20 -13.99 19.32 6.11
N LYS A 21 -14.11 19.91 7.31
CA LYS A 21 -15.40 20.38 7.84
C LYS A 21 -15.26 21.77 8.48
N PRO A 22 -15.81 22.84 7.87
CA PRO A 22 -16.45 22.90 6.54
C PRO A 22 -15.50 22.56 5.37
N LEU A 23 -16.03 22.25 4.20
CA LEU A 23 -15.21 22.05 3.00
C LEU A 23 -14.43 23.34 2.64
N GLY A 24 -13.16 23.20 2.26
CA GLY A 24 -12.28 24.31 1.88
C GLY A 24 -11.78 25.15 3.06
N SER A 25 -12.09 24.75 4.30
CA SER A 25 -11.73 25.50 5.50
C SER A 25 -10.35 25.15 6.06
N ASN A 26 -9.68 24.13 5.52
CA ASN A 26 -8.51 23.48 6.11
C ASN A 26 -8.72 22.90 7.52
N LYS A 27 -9.96 22.89 8.03
CA LYS A 27 -10.30 22.24 9.31
C LYS A 27 -10.39 20.74 9.11
N ASN A 28 -9.49 20.02 9.76
CA ASN A 28 -9.29 18.59 9.56
C ASN A 28 -9.21 17.83 10.91
N PRO A 29 -9.45 16.51 10.93
CA PRO A 29 -9.41 15.70 12.15
C PRO A 29 -7.98 15.26 12.58
N TYR A 30 -6.95 15.71 11.87
CA TYR A 30 -5.56 15.25 12.06
C TYR A 30 -4.71 16.21 12.88
N ALA A 31 -5.02 17.51 12.85
CA ALA A 31 -4.27 18.56 13.54
C ALA A 31 -4.00 18.24 15.02
N ALA A 32 -5.04 17.85 15.78
CA ALA A 32 -4.91 17.46 17.20
C ALA A 32 -4.00 16.24 17.39
N LYS A 33 -4.12 15.23 16.52
CA LYS A 33 -3.31 13.99 16.57
C LYS A 33 -1.84 14.28 16.24
N ALA A 34 -1.60 15.23 15.33
CA ALA A 34 -0.27 15.69 14.97
C ALA A 34 0.32 16.66 16.02
N GLY A 35 -0.50 17.29 16.85
CA GLY A 35 -0.07 18.40 17.71
C GLY A 35 0.26 19.66 16.90
N HIS A 36 -0.44 19.88 15.79
CA HIS A 36 -0.30 21.07 14.94
C HIS A 36 -1.54 21.97 15.07
N ALA A 37 -1.42 23.24 14.66
CA ALA A 37 -2.57 24.12 14.50
C ALA A 37 -3.54 23.59 13.43
N ASN A 38 -4.83 23.87 13.62
CA ASN A 38 -5.89 23.51 12.67
C ASN A 38 -6.27 24.72 11.79
N GLY A 39 -6.95 24.47 10.66
CA GLY A 39 -7.32 25.55 9.72
C GLY A 39 -6.17 26.02 8.83
N GLN A 40 -5.10 25.24 8.71
CA GLN A 40 -3.96 25.48 7.81
C GLN A 40 -3.79 24.29 6.87
N ALA A 41 -3.06 24.49 5.77
CA ALA A 41 -2.70 23.40 4.86
C ALA A 41 -2.13 22.20 5.64
N TRP A 42 -2.65 21.01 5.38
CA TRP A 42 -2.54 19.88 6.31
C TRP A 42 -2.02 18.58 5.67
N CYS A 43 -1.40 18.65 4.49
CA CYS A 43 -0.75 17.50 3.86
C CYS A 43 0.32 16.86 4.76
N ALA A 44 1.26 17.66 5.29
CA ALA A 44 2.26 17.20 6.25
C ALA A 44 1.65 16.82 7.61
N THR A 45 0.64 17.56 8.06
CA THR A 45 -0.10 17.27 9.30
C THR A 45 -0.76 15.90 9.26
N PHE A 46 -1.33 15.49 8.12
CA PHE A 46 -1.87 14.16 7.91
C PHE A 46 -0.82 13.06 8.09
N LEU A 47 0.37 13.26 7.50
CA LEU A 47 1.49 12.31 7.63
C LEU A 47 1.95 12.17 9.08
N VAL A 48 2.14 13.31 9.77
CA VAL A 48 2.55 13.33 11.18
C VAL A 48 1.51 12.67 12.09
N ALA A 49 0.22 12.93 11.86
CA ALA A 49 -0.86 12.25 12.58
C ALA A 49 -0.81 10.74 12.34
N GLY A 50 -0.61 10.30 11.10
CA GLY A 50 -0.48 8.88 10.76
C GLY A 50 0.66 8.21 11.50
N TRP A 51 1.84 8.83 11.55
CA TRP A 51 2.97 8.30 12.31
C TRP A 51 2.69 8.23 13.81
N LYS A 52 2.13 9.29 14.41
CA LYS A 52 1.83 9.32 15.85
C LYS A 52 0.78 8.28 16.24
N VAL A 53 -0.34 8.21 15.51
CA VAL A 53 -1.41 7.23 15.77
C VAL A 53 -0.88 5.80 15.67
N ASN A 54 -0.04 5.52 14.67
CA ASN A 54 0.51 4.19 14.44
C ASN A 54 1.81 3.94 15.22
N LYS A 55 2.22 4.83 16.13
CA LYS A 55 3.46 4.71 16.92
C LYS A 55 4.70 4.45 16.06
N VAL A 56 4.76 5.05 14.88
CA VAL A 56 5.96 5.10 14.05
C VAL A 56 6.87 6.19 14.62
N PRO A 57 8.10 5.86 15.06
CA PRO A 57 9.04 6.85 15.56
C PRO A 57 9.28 7.96 14.52
N LEU A 58 9.13 9.21 14.96
CA LEU A 58 9.41 10.37 14.12
C LEU A 58 10.92 10.47 13.89
N VAL A 59 11.30 10.83 12.67
CA VAL A 59 12.68 11.21 12.37
C VAL A 59 12.88 12.63 12.93
N PRO A 60 14.06 12.95 13.52
CA PRO A 60 14.32 14.30 13.98
C PRO A 60 14.05 15.35 12.89
N GLY A 61 13.34 16.41 13.25
CA GLY A 61 12.94 17.47 12.31
C GLY A 61 11.69 17.19 11.45
N THR A 62 11.05 16.02 11.57
CA THR A 62 9.87 15.69 10.73
C THR A 62 8.51 15.93 11.39
N ASN A 63 8.46 16.30 12.67
CA ASN A 63 7.23 16.75 13.34
C ASN A 63 6.92 18.21 12.95
N SER A 64 6.55 18.44 11.69
CA SER A 64 6.30 19.77 11.15
C SER A 64 5.15 19.78 10.15
N ALA A 65 4.34 20.84 10.17
CA ALA A 65 3.34 21.10 9.13
C ALA A 65 3.96 21.72 7.86
N PHE A 66 5.21 22.21 7.93
CA PHE A 66 5.89 22.83 6.79
C PHE A 66 6.71 21.80 6.03
N THR A 67 6.33 21.55 4.78
CA THR A 67 6.89 20.47 3.95
C THR A 67 8.40 20.56 3.69
N PRO A 68 9.03 21.73 3.50
CA PRO A 68 10.49 21.82 3.38
C PRO A 68 11.22 21.42 4.67
N THR A 69 10.71 21.82 5.84
CA THR A 69 11.28 21.42 7.14
C THR A 69 11.25 19.89 7.29
N MET A 70 10.13 19.26 6.93
CA MET A 70 10.02 17.80 6.96
C MET A 70 11.04 17.13 6.04
N GLN A 71 11.21 17.60 4.80
CA GLN A 71 12.19 17.03 3.87
C GLN A 71 13.62 17.18 4.42
N ASN A 72 13.96 18.36 4.95
CA ASN A 72 15.26 18.62 5.55
C ASN A 72 15.53 17.70 6.75
N GLY A 73 14.51 17.40 7.57
CA GLY A 73 14.62 16.41 8.65
C GLY A 73 15.06 15.02 8.14
N PHE A 74 14.42 14.52 7.08
CA PHE A 74 14.85 13.26 6.46
C PHE A 74 16.23 13.34 5.82
N LYS A 75 16.56 14.46 5.15
CA LYS A 75 17.88 14.68 4.55
C LYS A 75 18.98 14.65 5.61
N ASN A 76 18.83 15.42 6.69
CA ASN A 76 19.80 15.51 7.78
C ASN A 76 19.98 14.18 8.51
N ALA A 77 18.94 13.35 8.57
CA ALA A 77 19.01 12.02 9.15
C ALA A 77 19.62 10.97 8.19
N GLY A 78 19.96 11.32 6.95
CA GLY A 78 20.45 10.35 5.94
C GLY A 78 19.37 9.40 5.44
N ARG A 79 18.10 9.82 5.48
CA ARG A 79 16.93 8.97 5.19
C ARG A 79 16.07 9.50 4.05
N LEU A 80 16.62 10.40 3.24
CA LEU A 80 16.04 10.86 1.98
C LEU A 80 16.67 10.05 0.84
N PHE A 81 15.86 9.32 0.08
CA PHE A 81 16.28 8.42 -0.99
C PHE A 81 15.72 8.86 -2.34
N ASN A 82 16.35 8.42 -3.43
CA ASN A 82 15.87 8.69 -4.79
C ASN A 82 14.88 7.63 -5.31
N SER A 83 14.85 6.44 -4.71
CA SER A 83 13.95 5.34 -5.07
C SER A 83 12.84 5.15 -4.03
N PRO A 84 11.57 5.05 -4.43
CA PRO A 84 10.44 4.89 -3.51
C PRO A 84 10.31 3.46 -2.98
N ARG A 85 9.70 3.34 -1.80
CA ARG A 85 9.17 2.09 -1.23
C ARG A 85 7.82 2.37 -0.56
N ALA A 86 7.01 1.34 -0.39
CA ALA A 86 5.78 1.45 0.41
C ALA A 86 6.11 1.96 1.83
N GLY A 87 5.33 2.92 2.31
CA GLY A 87 5.55 3.62 3.57
C GLY A 87 6.47 4.84 3.49
N ASP A 88 7.20 5.05 2.39
CA ASP A 88 7.99 6.28 2.24
C ASP A 88 7.05 7.51 2.12
N VAL A 89 7.59 8.68 2.46
CA VAL A 89 7.01 9.98 2.16
C VAL A 89 7.58 10.51 0.87
N GLY A 90 6.74 10.82 -0.12
CA GLY A 90 7.18 11.56 -1.30
C GLY A 90 7.13 13.06 -1.07
N PHE A 91 8.10 13.79 -1.62
CA PHE A 91 8.19 15.26 -1.54
C PHE A 91 7.99 15.88 -2.91
N LEU A 92 6.84 16.53 -3.14
CA LEU A 92 6.51 17.16 -4.41
C LEU A 92 6.95 18.63 -4.42
N PHE A 93 7.80 18.96 -5.38
CA PHE A 93 8.29 20.31 -5.62
C PHE A 93 7.34 21.09 -6.53
N ASP A 94 7.06 22.33 -6.14
CA ASP A 94 6.28 23.29 -6.89
C ASP A 94 7.26 24.35 -7.43
N ARG A 95 7.25 24.54 -8.75
CA ARG A 95 8.20 25.42 -9.44
C ARG A 95 7.92 26.88 -9.15
N ASP A 96 6.66 27.25 -9.07
CA ASP A 96 6.22 28.64 -8.87
C ASP A 96 6.54 29.08 -7.44
N LEU A 97 6.40 28.16 -6.48
CA LEU A 97 6.77 28.40 -5.09
C LEU A 97 8.26 28.18 -4.80
N GLY A 98 9.03 27.61 -5.73
CA GLY A 98 10.47 27.33 -5.57
C GLY A 98 10.79 26.38 -4.42
N ARG A 99 9.85 25.54 -3.97
CA ARG A 99 10.01 24.70 -2.77
C ARG A 99 9.18 23.42 -2.82
N ILE A 100 9.41 22.53 -1.87
CA ILE A 100 8.46 21.44 -1.59
C ILE A 100 7.16 22.04 -1.11
N ALA A 101 6.07 21.80 -1.85
CA ALA A 101 4.75 22.34 -1.54
C ALA A 101 3.75 21.27 -1.11
N HIS A 102 4.03 19.99 -1.38
CA HIS A 102 3.13 18.90 -1.05
C HIS A 102 3.87 17.62 -0.70
N VAL A 103 3.23 16.78 0.12
CA VAL A 103 3.76 15.50 0.60
C VAL A 103 2.67 14.45 0.66
N PHE A 104 3.07 13.18 0.54
CA PHE A 104 2.15 12.05 0.53
C PHE A 104 2.79 10.77 1.03
N PHE A 105 1.96 9.82 1.49
CA PHE A 105 2.42 8.46 1.71
C PHE A 105 2.48 7.68 0.39
N VAL A 106 3.55 6.93 0.18
CA VAL A 106 3.64 5.91 -0.87
C VAL A 106 2.92 4.65 -0.36
N GLU A 107 1.76 4.35 -0.94
CA GLU A 107 1.01 3.12 -0.65
C GLU A 107 1.70 1.91 -1.29
N ARG A 108 2.09 2.03 -2.57
CA ARG A 108 2.87 1.01 -3.29
C ARG A 108 3.58 1.60 -4.51
N VAL A 109 4.54 0.86 -5.04
CA VAL A 109 5.29 1.19 -6.26
C VAL A 109 4.84 0.24 -7.38
N GLU A 110 4.50 0.81 -8.55
CA GLU A 110 4.09 0.11 -9.76
C GLU A 110 4.89 0.64 -10.95
N GLY A 111 6.04 0.00 -11.26
CA GLY A 111 6.95 0.48 -12.30
C GLY A 111 7.41 1.92 -12.05
N ASP A 112 7.19 2.78 -13.05
CA ASP A 112 7.52 4.21 -12.98
C ASP A 112 6.55 5.04 -12.13
N PHE A 113 5.53 4.42 -11.53
CA PHE A 113 4.49 5.10 -10.76
C PHE A 113 4.51 4.72 -9.28
N VAL A 114 4.17 5.68 -8.43
CA VAL A 114 3.77 5.44 -7.05
C VAL A 114 2.27 5.63 -6.92
N LYS A 115 1.60 4.68 -6.27
CA LYS A 115 0.25 4.86 -5.77
C LYS A 115 0.34 5.48 -4.40
N THR A 116 -0.41 6.56 -4.18
CA THR A 116 -0.24 7.42 -3.01
C THR A 116 -1.52 7.52 -2.20
N ILE A 117 -1.38 7.88 -0.92
CA ILE A 117 -2.48 8.36 -0.08
C ILE A 117 -2.06 9.72 0.49
N GLU A 118 -2.86 10.74 0.23
CA GLU A 118 -2.48 12.13 0.49
C GLU A 118 -3.61 12.88 1.16
N GLY A 119 -3.29 13.66 2.19
CA GLY A 119 -4.23 14.60 2.81
C GLY A 119 -4.09 15.99 2.21
N ASN A 120 -5.13 16.82 2.36
CA ASN A 120 -5.20 18.17 1.78
C ASN A 120 -4.93 18.14 0.27
N THR A 121 -5.55 17.17 -0.43
CA THR A 121 -5.59 17.09 -1.90
C THR A 121 -7.05 17.03 -2.40
N ASN A 122 -7.25 17.05 -3.72
CA ASN A 122 -8.55 16.87 -4.42
C ASN A 122 -8.46 15.70 -5.40
N LEU A 123 -9.55 15.33 -6.08
CA LEU A 123 -9.56 14.26 -7.09
C LEU A 123 -8.54 14.46 -8.23
N ASP A 124 -8.24 15.71 -8.60
CA ASP A 124 -7.26 16.08 -9.62
C ASP A 124 -5.80 16.05 -9.11
N GLY A 125 -5.58 15.84 -7.82
CA GLY A 125 -4.25 15.81 -7.21
C GLY A 125 -3.65 17.17 -6.87
N SER A 126 -4.46 18.24 -6.92
CA SER A 126 -4.07 19.61 -6.55
C SER A 126 -3.78 19.76 -5.05
N ARG A 127 -2.83 20.65 -4.71
CA ARG A 127 -2.44 21.01 -3.34
C ARG A 127 -3.45 21.88 -2.59
N THR A 128 -4.46 22.45 -3.26
CA THR A 128 -5.55 23.23 -2.65
C THR A 128 -6.68 22.30 -2.23
N GLY A 129 -6.34 21.31 -1.42
CA GLY A 129 -7.14 20.11 -1.31
C GLY A 129 -8.15 20.07 -0.18
N ILE A 130 -9.27 19.39 -0.37
CA ILE A 130 -10.40 19.36 0.58
C ILE A 130 -10.48 18.07 1.39
N GLY A 131 -9.59 17.11 1.17
CA GLY A 131 -9.69 15.80 1.82
C GLY A 131 -8.52 14.86 1.61
N VAL A 132 -8.75 13.59 1.95
CA VAL A 132 -7.80 12.48 1.76
C VAL A 132 -8.15 11.68 0.51
N PHE A 133 -7.24 11.58 -0.44
CA PHE A 133 -7.46 10.87 -1.71
C PHE A 133 -6.28 9.98 -2.08
N ARG A 134 -6.54 9.05 -3.01
CA ARG A 134 -5.50 8.25 -3.67
C ARG A 134 -5.14 8.87 -5.01
N HIS A 135 -3.84 8.93 -5.32
CA HIS A 135 -3.35 9.33 -6.64
C HIS A 135 -2.36 8.31 -7.21
N SER A 136 -2.07 8.48 -8.50
CA SER A 136 -1.01 7.78 -9.21
C SER A 136 -0.04 8.82 -9.72
N ARG A 137 1.18 8.87 -9.18
CA ARG A 137 2.19 9.86 -9.55
C ARG A 137 3.38 9.17 -10.20
N ARG A 138 3.78 9.63 -11.39
CA ARG A 138 5.04 9.19 -12.01
C ARG A 138 6.20 9.71 -11.17
N TRP A 139 7.11 8.83 -10.73
CA TRP A 139 8.22 9.20 -9.85
C TRP A 139 9.58 9.27 -10.53
N THR A 140 9.69 8.66 -11.70
CA THR A 140 10.89 8.69 -12.54
C THR A 140 10.52 9.09 -13.96
N GLY A 141 11.26 10.05 -14.50
CA GLY A 141 10.94 10.69 -15.79
C GLY A 141 9.63 11.48 -15.78
N GLY A 142 9.51 12.45 -16.69
CA GLY A 142 8.28 13.25 -16.87
C GLY A 142 8.23 14.55 -16.05
N THR A 143 7.03 15.12 -15.96
CA THR A 143 6.79 16.48 -15.44
C THR A 143 6.56 16.56 -13.93
N THR A 144 6.21 15.46 -13.28
CA THR A 144 6.03 15.40 -11.82
C THR A 144 7.37 15.57 -11.12
N MET A 145 7.54 16.66 -10.38
CA MET A 145 8.80 16.96 -9.69
C MET A 145 8.85 16.38 -8.28
N ILE A 146 8.95 15.06 -8.16
CA ILE A 146 9.21 14.42 -6.86
C ILE A 146 10.71 14.55 -6.53
N ARG A 147 11.05 15.26 -5.45
CA ARG A 147 12.42 15.52 -4.99
C ARG A 147 12.81 14.56 -3.87
N GLY A 148 12.63 13.27 -4.14
CA GLY A 148 13.04 12.19 -3.25
C GLY A 148 11.95 11.70 -2.28
N PHE A 149 12.34 10.69 -1.53
CA PHE A 149 11.49 9.86 -0.70
C PHE A 149 12.08 9.72 0.71
N GLY A 150 11.41 10.30 1.70
CA GLY A 150 11.80 10.21 3.11
C GLY A 150 11.33 8.89 3.69
N ARG A 151 12.22 8.07 4.23
CA ARG A 151 11.87 6.78 4.81
C ARG A 151 11.72 6.90 6.33
N PRO A 152 10.53 6.67 6.94
CA PRO A 152 10.31 6.71 8.40
C PRO A 152 10.95 5.55 9.17
N ASN A 153 11.11 5.72 10.50
CA ASN A 153 11.82 4.77 11.40
C ASN A 153 10.90 3.59 11.77
N TYR A 154 10.39 2.86 10.78
CA TYR A 154 9.53 1.71 11.06
C TYR A 154 10.25 0.68 11.92
N LYS A 155 9.54 0.10 12.88
CA LYS A 155 10.00 -1.11 13.55
C LYS A 155 10.19 -2.19 12.51
N ALA A 156 11.25 -3.00 12.67
CA ALA A 156 11.37 -4.25 11.94
C ALA A 156 10.09 -5.06 12.21
N GLY A 157 9.29 -5.22 11.18
CA GLY A 157 7.89 -5.61 11.33
C GLY A 157 7.03 -5.40 10.09
N GLY A 158 7.60 -4.92 8.99
CA GLY A 158 7.14 -5.31 7.66
C GLY A 158 8.10 -6.37 7.16
N THR A 159 7.76 -7.65 7.29
CA THR A 159 8.44 -8.70 6.52
C THR A 159 8.49 -8.24 5.06
N ALA A 160 9.59 -8.52 4.36
CA ALA A 160 9.56 -8.49 2.91
C ALA A 160 8.26 -9.17 2.45
N PRO A 161 7.53 -8.62 1.45
CA PRO A 161 6.25 -9.17 1.05
C PRO A 161 6.43 -10.68 0.90
N PRO A 162 5.58 -11.49 1.56
CA PRO A 162 5.75 -12.93 1.59
C PRO A 162 5.92 -13.42 0.16
N THR A 163 6.84 -14.36 -0.03
CA THR A 163 7.18 -14.84 -1.36
C THR A 163 6.42 -16.13 -1.63
N VAL A 164 5.76 -16.18 -2.78
CA VAL A 164 5.02 -17.33 -3.28
C VAL A 164 5.72 -17.82 -4.54
N SER A 165 6.22 -19.06 -4.53
CA SER A 165 6.75 -19.70 -5.74
C SER A 165 5.60 -20.17 -6.62
N THR A 166 5.71 -19.88 -7.92
CA THR A 166 4.74 -20.33 -8.92
C THR A 166 4.75 -21.85 -8.98
N ALA A 167 5.92 -22.47 -9.00
CA ALA A 167 6.05 -23.92 -9.00
C ALA A 167 5.40 -24.58 -7.76
N ALA A 168 5.59 -23.99 -6.57
CA ALA A 168 4.99 -24.52 -5.35
C ALA A 168 3.46 -24.47 -5.38
N ILE A 169 2.87 -23.36 -5.85
CA ILE A 169 1.41 -23.25 -5.92
C ILE A 169 0.82 -24.12 -7.02
N VAL A 170 1.49 -24.26 -8.17
CA VAL A 170 1.05 -25.21 -9.22
C VAL A 170 1.11 -26.64 -8.71
N SER A 171 2.17 -27.00 -7.97
CA SER A 171 2.29 -28.32 -7.32
C SER A 171 1.13 -28.57 -6.36
N ALA A 172 0.78 -27.60 -5.51
CA ALA A 172 -0.36 -27.70 -4.60
C ALA A 172 -1.69 -27.84 -5.33
N ALA A 173 -1.96 -26.98 -6.31
CA ALA A 173 -3.19 -26.99 -7.08
C ALA A 173 -3.42 -28.31 -7.85
N ARG A 174 -2.36 -29.08 -8.13
CA ARG A 174 -2.45 -30.39 -8.79
C ARG A 174 -2.51 -31.55 -7.81
N LYS A 175 -1.83 -31.47 -6.66
CA LYS A 175 -1.64 -32.59 -5.73
C LYS A 175 -2.64 -32.62 -4.58
N ASP A 176 -3.11 -31.47 -4.11
CA ASP A 176 -3.99 -31.39 -2.95
C ASP A 176 -5.42 -31.88 -3.26
N PRO A 177 -6.07 -31.53 -4.40
CA PRO A 177 -7.45 -31.94 -4.70
C PRO A 177 -7.74 -33.45 -4.76
N PRO A 178 -6.86 -34.32 -5.29
CA PRO A 178 -7.10 -35.77 -5.30
C PRO A 178 -6.81 -36.45 -3.95
N GLY A 179 -6.26 -35.73 -2.96
CA GLY A 179 -6.00 -36.26 -1.62
C GLY A 179 -7.24 -36.30 -0.73
N PRO A 180 -7.13 -36.82 0.51
CA PRO A 180 -8.20 -36.70 1.51
C PRO A 180 -8.48 -35.22 1.83
N ASP A 181 -9.66 -34.94 2.38
CA ASP A 181 -10.06 -33.58 2.76
C ASP A 181 -8.99 -32.92 3.66
N GLY A 182 -8.54 -31.73 3.26
CA GLY A 182 -7.48 -31.00 3.95
C GLY A 182 -6.06 -31.46 3.64
N ALA A 183 -5.85 -32.28 2.61
CA ALA A 183 -4.51 -32.61 2.11
C ALA A 183 -3.74 -31.34 1.76
N THR A 184 -2.48 -31.25 2.21
CA THR A 184 -1.62 -30.09 1.97
C THR A 184 -0.24 -30.50 1.48
N SER A 185 0.25 -29.87 0.43
CA SER A 185 1.62 -30.03 -0.06
C SER A 185 2.48 -28.79 0.14
N HIS A 186 1.91 -27.59 -0.02
CA HIS A 186 2.61 -26.31 0.18
C HIS A 186 1.83 -25.33 1.07
N PRO A 187 1.45 -25.72 2.30
CA PRO A 187 0.45 -25.00 3.10
C PRO A 187 0.82 -23.54 3.43
N ALA A 188 2.11 -23.22 3.58
CA ALA A 188 2.55 -21.85 3.82
C ALA A 188 2.27 -20.93 2.61
N ALA A 189 2.55 -21.41 1.40
CA ALA A 189 2.30 -20.67 0.17
C ALA A 189 0.80 -20.57 -0.12
N VAL A 190 0.07 -21.68 0.08
CA VAL A 190 -1.38 -21.75 -0.17
C VAL A 190 -2.14 -20.78 0.73
N ARG A 191 -1.84 -20.70 2.03
CA ARG A 191 -2.51 -19.76 2.95
C ARG A 191 -2.37 -18.30 2.53
N ILE A 192 -1.27 -17.92 1.88
CA ILE A 192 -1.10 -16.56 1.33
C ILE A 192 -2.08 -16.33 0.17
N VAL A 193 -2.23 -17.32 -0.71
CA VAL A 193 -3.16 -17.25 -1.84
C VAL A 193 -4.62 -17.29 -1.37
N GLU A 194 -4.96 -18.17 -0.42
CA GLU A 194 -6.29 -18.24 0.18
C GLU A 194 -6.70 -16.92 0.83
N ALA A 195 -5.81 -16.32 1.64
CA ALA A 195 -6.07 -15.02 2.25
C ALA A 195 -6.34 -13.92 1.19
N ALA A 196 -5.62 -13.97 0.07
CA ALA A 196 -5.85 -13.06 -1.05
C ALA A 196 -7.19 -13.32 -1.75
N LEU A 197 -7.58 -14.57 -1.97
CA LEU A 197 -8.88 -14.93 -2.56
C LEU A 197 -10.05 -14.57 -1.64
N VAL A 198 -9.89 -14.71 -0.32
CA VAL A 198 -10.86 -14.20 0.67
C VAL A 198 -11.01 -12.69 0.56
N ALA A 199 -9.89 -11.96 0.44
CA ALA A 199 -9.91 -10.50 0.28
C ALA A 199 -10.53 -10.05 -1.07
N GLU A 200 -10.50 -10.89 -2.10
CA GLU A 200 -11.23 -10.67 -3.36
C GLU A 200 -12.72 -11.00 -3.27
N GLY A 201 -13.17 -11.60 -2.16
CA GLY A 201 -14.53 -12.10 -1.98
C GLY A 201 -14.84 -13.36 -2.78
N LEU A 202 -13.81 -14.10 -3.22
CA LEU A 202 -13.93 -15.29 -4.07
C LEU A 202 -13.86 -16.60 -3.27
N LEU A 203 -13.32 -16.55 -2.06
CA LEU A 203 -13.21 -17.70 -1.16
C LEU A 203 -13.83 -17.36 0.21
N SER A 204 -14.61 -18.28 0.77
CA SER A 204 -15.13 -18.12 2.13
C SER A 204 -14.01 -18.34 3.15
N PRO A 205 -13.91 -17.52 4.22
CA PRO A 205 -12.93 -17.73 5.30
C PRO A 205 -12.99 -19.13 5.93
N ALA A 206 -14.15 -19.81 5.87
CA ALA A 206 -14.32 -21.16 6.38
C ALA A 206 -13.40 -22.20 5.69
N PHE A 207 -13.03 -21.93 4.43
CA PHE A 207 -12.18 -22.78 3.59
C PHE A 207 -10.75 -22.25 3.42
N ALA A 208 -10.36 -21.20 4.14
CA ALA A 208 -9.06 -20.50 3.98
C ALA A 208 -8.16 -20.65 5.22
N LYS A 209 -8.10 -21.86 5.79
CA LYS A 209 -7.48 -22.10 7.11
C LYS A 209 -6.50 -23.28 7.12
N ASP A 210 -6.76 -24.28 6.30
CA ASP A 210 -5.96 -25.51 6.24
C ASP A 210 -4.67 -25.31 5.43
N GLY A 211 -4.65 -24.39 4.46
CA GLY A 211 -3.57 -24.27 3.50
C GLY A 211 -3.62 -25.37 2.44
N SER A 212 -4.83 -25.88 2.16
CA SER A 212 -5.07 -26.87 1.11
C SER A 212 -5.50 -26.17 -0.17
N PHE A 213 -4.80 -26.42 -1.27
CA PHE A 213 -5.29 -25.96 -2.57
C PHE A 213 -6.36 -26.93 -3.11
N GLY A 214 -7.41 -27.13 -2.31
CA GLY A 214 -8.51 -28.05 -2.61
C GLY A 214 -9.42 -27.54 -3.72
N THR A 215 -10.45 -28.33 -4.02
CA THR A 215 -11.40 -28.06 -5.12
C THR A 215 -12.12 -26.71 -5.00
N VAL A 216 -12.44 -26.28 -3.77
CA VAL A 216 -13.04 -24.97 -3.50
C VAL A 216 -12.06 -23.83 -3.83
N THR A 217 -10.78 -23.98 -3.46
CA THR A 217 -9.71 -23.02 -3.77
C THR A 217 -9.44 -22.95 -5.28
N ILE A 218 -9.45 -24.09 -6.00
CA ILE A 218 -9.39 -24.13 -7.48
C ILE A 218 -10.53 -23.32 -8.09
N LYS A 219 -11.77 -23.55 -7.65
CA LYS A 219 -12.93 -22.84 -8.18
C LYS A 219 -12.83 -21.33 -7.95
N ALA A 220 -12.42 -20.92 -6.75
CA ALA A 220 -12.19 -19.51 -6.41
C ALA A 220 -11.09 -18.88 -7.26
N TYR A 221 -9.98 -19.60 -7.48
CA TYR A 221 -8.89 -19.12 -8.33
C TYR A 221 -9.30 -19.04 -9.81
N GLY A 222 -10.12 -19.97 -10.30
CA GLY A 222 -10.68 -19.89 -11.65
C GLY A 222 -11.57 -18.66 -11.84
N GLN A 223 -12.33 -18.27 -10.80
CA GLN A 223 -13.09 -17.02 -10.81
C GLN A 223 -12.17 -15.80 -10.81
N TRP A 224 -11.05 -15.85 -10.09
CA TRP A 224 -10.01 -14.81 -10.14
C TRP A 224 -9.43 -14.66 -11.55
N GLN A 225 -9.06 -15.76 -12.21
CA GLN A 225 -8.60 -15.73 -13.61
C GLN A 225 -9.64 -15.11 -14.55
N ARG A 226 -10.92 -15.50 -14.44
CA ARG A 226 -12.00 -14.90 -15.24
C ARG A 226 -12.18 -13.41 -14.96
N LYS A 227 -12.05 -12.96 -13.70
CA LYS A 227 -12.10 -11.54 -13.33
C LYS A 227 -10.97 -10.72 -13.97
N LEU A 228 -9.85 -11.37 -14.28
CA LEU A 228 -8.72 -10.78 -14.99
C LEU A 228 -8.85 -10.84 -16.53
N GLY A 229 -9.90 -11.48 -17.07
CA GLY A 229 -10.16 -11.62 -18.50
C GLY A 229 -9.62 -12.89 -19.14
N PHE A 230 -9.05 -13.82 -18.37
CA PHE A 230 -8.65 -15.13 -18.91
C PHE A 230 -9.88 -16.00 -19.21
N THR A 231 -9.76 -16.87 -20.22
CA THR A 231 -10.85 -17.74 -20.70
C THR A 231 -10.33 -19.13 -21.06
N GLY A 232 -11.23 -20.11 -21.16
CA GLY A 232 -10.88 -21.47 -21.58
C GLY A 232 -9.85 -22.11 -20.65
N ALA A 233 -8.82 -22.72 -21.24
CA ALA A 233 -7.74 -23.38 -20.50
C ALA A 233 -6.92 -22.42 -19.62
N ASP A 234 -6.91 -21.12 -19.91
CA ASP A 234 -6.19 -20.12 -19.11
C ASP A 234 -6.96 -19.68 -17.84
N ALA A 235 -8.18 -20.18 -17.65
CA ALA A 235 -9.04 -19.89 -16.49
C ALA A 235 -9.55 -21.18 -15.80
N ASP A 236 -8.70 -22.20 -15.76
CA ASP A 236 -8.95 -23.53 -15.23
C ASP A 236 -8.85 -23.65 -13.71
N GLY A 237 -8.42 -22.59 -13.02
CA GLY A 237 -8.20 -22.56 -11.57
C GLY A 237 -6.80 -23.00 -11.15
N ILE A 238 -5.92 -23.38 -12.08
CA ILE A 238 -4.52 -23.65 -11.83
C ILE A 238 -3.73 -22.34 -11.93
N PRO A 239 -3.01 -21.91 -10.88
CA PRO A 239 -2.33 -20.62 -10.90
C PRO A 239 -1.21 -20.52 -11.94
N GLY A 240 -1.41 -19.68 -12.95
CA GLY A 240 -0.36 -19.23 -13.85
C GLY A 240 0.47 -18.09 -13.24
N ARG A 241 1.72 -17.92 -13.72
CA ARG A 241 2.61 -16.86 -13.22
C ARG A 241 1.98 -15.46 -13.32
N GLU A 242 1.29 -15.18 -14.42
CA GLU A 242 0.68 -13.86 -14.66
C GLU A 242 -0.50 -13.60 -13.70
N SER A 243 -1.47 -14.51 -13.63
CA SER A 243 -2.63 -14.37 -12.74
C SER A 243 -2.22 -14.32 -11.27
N LEU A 244 -1.18 -15.07 -10.89
CA LEU A 244 -0.63 -15.08 -9.53
C LEU A 244 0.12 -13.80 -9.21
N THR A 245 0.86 -13.25 -10.18
CA THR A 245 1.54 -11.95 -10.03
C THR A 245 0.53 -10.82 -9.86
N LYS A 246 -0.55 -10.81 -10.65
CA LYS A 246 -1.64 -9.83 -10.51
C LYS A 246 -2.31 -9.92 -9.13
N LEU A 247 -2.51 -11.13 -8.60
CA LEU A 247 -3.02 -11.33 -7.24
C LEU A 247 -2.02 -10.82 -6.19
N GLY A 248 -0.74 -11.16 -6.35
CA GLY A 248 0.34 -10.72 -5.46
C GLY A 248 0.51 -9.21 -5.40
N LEU A 249 0.42 -8.53 -6.54
CA LEU A 249 0.46 -7.06 -6.63
C LEU A 249 -0.70 -6.40 -5.87
N ARG A 250 -1.88 -7.03 -5.86
CA ARG A 250 -3.05 -6.49 -5.18
C ARG A 250 -3.06 -6.78 -3.68
N HIS A 251 -2.55 -7.94 -3.26
CA HIS A 251 -2.63 -8.40 -1.86
C HIS A 251 -1.29 -8.43 -1.12
N GLY A 252 -0.22 -7.91 -1.73
CA GLY A 252 1.04 -7.62 -1.06
C GLY A 252 1.96 -8.83 -0.86
N PHE A 253 2.03 -9.74 -1.84
CA PHE A 253 2.99 -10.85 -1.87
C PHE A 253 3.78 -10.87 -3.18
N LYS A 254 5.04 -11.32 -3.14
CA LYS A 254 5.92 -11.42 -4.31
C LYS A 254 5.79 -12.80 -4.96
N VAL A 255 5.76 -12.85 -6.28
CA VAL A 255 5.82 -14.12 -7.02
C VAL A 255 7.25 -14.39 -7.48
N VAL A 256 7.72 -15.61 -7.23
CA VAL A 256 8.98 -16.15 -7.75
C VAL A 256 8.72 -17.38 -8.61
N ALA A 257 9.74 -17.83 -9.34
CA ALA A 257 9.65 -19.07 -10.11
C ALA A 257 9.39 -20.27 -9.18
#